data_AF-A0AA35UU25-F1
#
_entry.id   AF-A0AA35UU25-F1
#
_cell.length_a   1.000
_cell.length_b   1.000
_cell.length_c   1.000
_cell.angle_alpha   90.00
_cell.angle_beta   90.00
_cell.angle_gamma   90.00
#
_symmetry.space_group_name_H-M   'P 1'
#
loop_
_entity.id
_entity.type
_entity.pdbx_description
1 polymer ?
#
loop_
_entity_poly.entity_id
_entity_poly.type
_entity_poly.pdbx_seq_one_letter_code
_entity_poly.pdbx_strand_id
1 'polypeptide(L)'
;MEILQLGYWFYFAQVWVAIGLLFIILEITDGSAIFFLPLGLAGFILGLILFLVENDFLQASLVPDKWYWIVASWIILSVIIAFIISMVQKKPKDDSDINQY
;
A
#
# COMPACT_ATOMS: atom_id res chain seq x y z
N MET A 1 -13.09 16.10 -20.80
CA MET A 1 -14.20 15.62 -19.94
C MET A 1 -13.89 14.25 -19.36
N GLU A 2 -13.24 13.35 -20.10
CA GLU A 2 -12.92 11.98 -19.66
C GLU A 2 -11.92 11.86 -18.49
N ILE A 3 -10.90 12.73 -18.41
CA ILE A 3 -9.90 12.69 -17.31
C ILE A 3 -10.56 12.95 -15.95
N LEU A 4 -11.63 13.77 -15.91
CA LEU A 4 -12.39 14.03 -14.69
C LEU A 4 -13.21 12.81 -14.25
N GLN A 5 -13.69 11.98 -15.18
CA GLN A 5 -14.39 10.73 -14.86
C GLN A 5 -13.46 9.68 -14.26
N LEU A 6 -12.22 9.57 -14.74
CA LEU A 6 -11.27 8.61 -14.19
C LEU A 6 -10.90 8.95 -12.74
N GLY A 7 -10.71 10.25 -12.46
CA GLY A 7 -10.39 10.75 -11.11
C GLY A 7 -11.43 10.38 -10.05
N TYR A 8 -12.70 10.30 -10.44
CA TYR A 8 -13.80 9.96 -9.54
C TYR A 8 -13.67 8.55 -8.95
N TRP A 9 -13.13 7.60 -9.71
CA TRP A 9 -12.98 6.21 -9.24
C TRP A 9 -12.03 6.07 -8.06
N PHE A 10 -11.04 6.94 -7.92
CA PHE A 10 -10.09 6.90 -6.81
C PHE A 10 -10.68 7.28 -5.45
N TYR A 11 -11.92 7.78 -5.41
CA TYR A 11 -12.63 8.06 -4.16
C TYR A 11 -13.32 6.83 -3.59
N PHE A 12 -13.46 5.75 -4.36
CA PHE A 12 -14.15 4.54 -3.91
C PHE A 12 -13.21 3.56 -3.23
N ALA A 13 -13.57 3.13 -2.03
CA ALA A 13 -12.82 2.13 -1.27
C ALA A 13 -12.61 0.83 -2.06
N GLN A 14 -13.61 0.36 -2.83
CA GLN A 14 -13.56 -0.90 -3.56
C GLN A 14 -12.46 -0.93 -4.62
N VAL A 15 -12.15 0.22 -5.23
CA VAL A 15 -11.09 0.34 -6.24
C VAL A 15 -9.73 0.06 -5.61
N TRP A 16 -9.47 0.63 -4.43
CA TRP A 16 -8.23 0.43 -3.70
C TRP A 16 -8.06 -0.98 -3.14
N VAL A 17 -9.17 -1.61 -2.73
CA VAL A 17 -9.19 -3.02 -2.35
C VAL A 17 -8.83 -3.91 -3.54
N ALA A 18 -9.41 -3.67 -4.72
CA ALA A 18 -9.10 -4.43 -5.92
C ALA A 18 -7.64 -4.26 -6.36
N ILE A 19 -7.12 -3.03 -6.36
CA ILE A 19 -5.71 -2.71 -6.63
C ILE A 19 -4.80 -3.43 -5.62
N GLY A 20 -5.14 -3.35 -4.33
CA GLY A 20 -4.38 -3.99 -3.26
C GLY A 20 -4.27 -5.50 -3.47
N LEU A 21 -5.40 -6.14 -3.78
CA LEU A 21 -5.50 -7.58 -4.01
C LEU A 21 -4.73 -8.01 -5.27
N LEU A 22 -4.79 -7.22 -6.35
CA LEU A 22 -4.03 -7.44 -7.56
C LEU A 22 -2.52 -7.43 -7.27
N PHE A 23 -2.02 -6.45 -6.52
CA PHE A 23 -0.60 -6.38 -6.17
C PHE A 23 -0.14 -7.53 -5.27
N ILE A 24 -0.96 -7.97 -4.31
CA ILE A 24 -0.65 -9.16 -3.51
C ILE A 24 -0.58 -10.42 -4.39
N ILE A 25 -1.49 -10.58 -5.35
CA ILE A 25 -1.45 -11.72 -6.27
C ILE A 25 -0.16 -11.67 -7.11
N LEU A 26 0.19 -10.52 -7.67
CA LEU A 26 1.41 -10.34 -8.45
C LEU A 26 2.67 -10.69 -7.63
N GLU A 27 2.73 -10.25 -6.38
CA GLU A 27 3.81 -10.60 -5.45
C GLU A 27 3.98 -12.12 -5.32
N ILE A 28 2.88 -12.85 -5.07
CA ILE A 28 2.92 -14.30 -4.90
C ILE A 28 3.35 -15.01 -6.17
N THR A 29 3.00 -14.48 -7.35
CA THR A 29 3.38 -15.09 -8.64
C THR A 29 4.85 -14.86 -9.03
N ASP A 30 5.45 -13.74 -8.63
CA ASP A 30 6.84 -13.41 -8.97
C ASP A 30 7.83 -14.09 -8.00
N GLY A 31 7.50 -14.15 -6.70
CA GLY A 31 8.25 -14.90 -5.67
C GLY A 31 9.70 -14.45 -5.42
N SER A 32 10.19 -13.46 -6.17
CA SER A 32 11.60 -13.05 -6.27
C SER A 32 11.86 -11.69 -5.62
N ALA A 33 10.90 -10.76 -5.67
CA ALA A 33 11.05 -9.40 -5.15
C ALA A 33 9.83 -8.93 -4.37
N ILE A 34 10.05 -8.52 -3.11
CA ILE A 34 9.06 -7.89 -2.20
C ILE A 34 8.78 -6.45 -2.62
N PHE A 35 8.43 -6.29 -3.89
CA PHE A 35 8.19 -5.00 -4.53
C PHE A 35 6.71 -4.68 -4.64
N PHE A 36 5.86 -5.69 -4.85
CA PHE A 36 4.43 -5.50 -5.01
C PHE A 36 3.70 -5.53 -3.66
N LEU A 37 4.25 -6.23 -2.66
CA LEU A 37 3.67 -6.27 -1.31
C LEU A 37 3.45 -4.88 -0.67
N PRO A 38 4.41 -3.95 -0.69
CA PRO A 38 4.20 -2.61 -0.13
C PRO A 38 3.09 -1.83 -0.84
N LEU A 39 2.99 -1.95 -2.17
CA LEU A 39 1.94 -1.33 -2.98
C LEU A 39 0.57 -1.92 -2.65
N GLY A 40 0.51 -3.25 -2.49
CA GLY A 40 -0.71 -3.97 -2.12
C GLY A 40 -1.22 -3.56 -0.74
N LEU A 41 -0.36 -3.60 0.27
CA LEU A 41 -0.69 -3.22 1.65
C LEU A 41 -1.10 -1.75 1.76
N ALA A 42 -0.40 -0.85 1.08
CA ALA A 42 -0.78 0.55 1.01
C ALA A 42 -2.17 0.74 0.40
N GLY A 43 -2.48 -0.02 -0.66
CA GLY A 43 -3.80 -0.02 -1.29
C GLY A 43 -4.90 -0.43 -0.32
N PHE A 44 -4.69 -1.51 0.46
CA PHE A 44 -5.65 -1.92 1.49
C PHE A 44 -5.83 -0.89 2.59
N ILE A 45 -4.75 -0.27 3.08
CA ILE A 45 -4.85 0.77 4.11
C ILE A 45 -5.62 1.97 3.58
N LEU A 46 -5.34 2.41 2.35
CA LEU A 46 -6.06 3.53 1.75
C LEU A 46 -7.53 3.20 1.50
N GLY A 47 -7.83 1.98 1.02
CA GLY A 47 -9.20 1.49 0.88
C GLY A 47 -9.94 1.44 2.22
N LEU A 48 -9.26 1.04 3.30
CA LEU A 48 -9.82 1.06 4.65
C LEU A 48 -10.12 2.48 5.13
N ILE A 49 -9.20 3.43 4.91
CA ILE A 49 -9.42 4.85 5.26
C ILE A 49 -10.64 5.39 4.52
N LEU A 50 -10.73 5.17 3.21
CA LEU A 50 -11.87 5.61 2.40
C LEU A 50 -13.17 4.95 2.87
N PHE A 51 -13.16 3.65 3.14
CA PHE A 51 -14.32 2.94 3.67
C PHE A 51 -14.80 3.53 5.00
N LEU A 52 -13.88 3.85 5.92
CA LEU A 52 -14.23 4.46 7.20
C LEU A 52 -14.79 5.88 7.03
N VAL A 53 -14.30 6.64 6.06
CA VAL A 53 -14.84 7.97 5.74
C VAL A 53 -16.22 7.86 5.07
N GLU A 54 -16.40 6.93 4.13
CA GLU A 54 -17.67 6.67 3.44
C GLU A 54 -18.80 6.26 4.41
N ASN A 55 -18.45 5.63 5.53
CA ASN A 55 -19.39 5.16 6.55
C ASN A 55 -19.43 6.08 7.79
N ASP A 56 -19.01 7.33 7.67
CA ASP A 56 -19.04 8.37 8.71
C ASP A 56 -18.29 8.02 10.02
N PHE A 57 -17.41 7.01 10.01
CA PHE A 57 -16.54 6.71 11.16
C PHE A 57 -15.37 7.70 11.26
N LEU A 58 -14.97 8.29 10.14
CA LEU A 58 -13.90 9.28 10.03
C LEU A 58 -14.41 10.55 9.34
N GLN A 59 -13.79 11.69 9.65
CA GLN A 59 -14.17 12.97 9.07
C GLN A 59 -13.80 13.03 7.58
N ALA A 60 -14.71 13.54 6.75
CA ALA A 60 -14.49 13.74 5.31
C ALA A 60 -13.29 14.65 4.99
N SER A 61 -12.89 15.52 5.93
CA SER A 61 -11.70 16.40 5.81
C SER A 61 -10.38 15.64 5.68
N LEU A 62 -10.35 14.34 6.02
CA LEU A 62 -9.17 13.48 5.83
C LEU A 62 -8.94 13.08 4.38
N VAL A 63 -9.98 13.14 3.52
CA VAL A 63 -9.87 12.77 2.10
C VAL A 63 -9.64 14.04 1.28
N PRO A 64 -8.53 14.14 0.52
CA PRO A 64 -8.26 15.30 -0.31
C PRO A 64 -9.31 15.51 -1.41
N ASP A 65 -9.67 16.78 -1.65
CA ASP A 65 -10.58 17.18 -2.74
C ASP A 65 -10.08 16.85 -4.15
N LYS A 66 -8.79 16.52 -4.31
CA LYS A 66 -8.21 16.15 -5.59
C LYS A 66 -7.71 14.72 -5.58
N TRP A 67 -8.17 13.91 -6.53
CA TRP A 67 -7.87 12.48 -6.64
C TRP A 67 -6.37 12.17 -6.69
N TYR A 68 -5.56 13.04 -7.30
CA TYR A 68 -4.12 12.80 -7.42
C TYR A 68 -3.42 12.85 -6.05
N TRP A 69 -3.98 13.53 -5.05
CA TRP A 69 -3.46 13.49 -3.69
C TRP A 69 -3.75 12.15 -3.01
N ILE A 70 -4.88 11.50 -3.32
CA ILE A 70 -5.17 10.14 -2.85
C ILE A 70 -4.12 9.16 -3.38
N VAL A 71 -3.79 9.27 -4.68
CA VAL A 71 -2.74 8.46 -5.31
C VAL A 71 -1.36 8.79 -4.75
N ALA A 72 -1.05 10.06 -4.50
CA ALA A 72 0.21 10.46 -3.87
C ALA A 72 0.34 9.88 -2.46
N SER A 73 -0.73 9.92 -1.66
CA SER A 73 -0.78 9.29 -0.34
C SER A 73 -0.50 7.78 -0.43
N TRP A 74 -1.09 7.08 -1.40
CA TRP A 74 -0.82 5.66 -1.65
C TRP A 74 0.66 5.38 -1.92
N ILE A 75 1.31 6.18 -2.78
CA ILE A 75 2.74 6.03 -3.10
C ILE A 75 3.59 6.26 -1.85
N ILE A 76 3.32 7.33 -1.10
CA ILE A 76 4.06 7.65 0.14
C ILE A 76 3.90 6.51 1.15
N LEU A 77 2.67 6.00 1.34
CA LEU A 77 2.40 4.88 2.24
C LEU A 77 3.16 3.62 1.82
N SER A 78 3.21 3.34 0.51
CA SER A 78 3.93 2.19 -0.06
C SER A 78 5.42 2.27 0.25
N VAL A 79 6.03 3.46 0.12
CA VAL A 79 7.44 3.67 0.46
C VAL A 79 7.69 3.47 1.95
N ILE A 80 6.81 3.98 2.81
CA ILE A 80 6.90 3.79 4.27
C ILE A 80 6.83 2.30 4.61
N ILE A 81 5.88 1.56 4.01
CA ILE A 81 5.74 0.12 4.23
C ILE A 81 6.96 -0.64 3.74
N ALA A 82 7.48 -0.32 2.54
CA ALA A 82 8.69 -0.92 2.00
C ALA A 82 9.88 -0.69 2.95
N PHE A 83 10.00 0.53 3.49
CA PHE A 83 11.01 0.85 4.50
C PHE A 83 10.86 0.02 5.77
N ILE A 84 9.65 -0.09 6.33
CA ILE A 84 9.36 -0.91 7.53
C ILE A 84 9.72 -2.38 7.27
N ILE A 85 9.30 -2.94 6.13
CA ILE A 85 9.62 -4.32 5.73
C ILE A 85 11.14 -4.51 5.65
N SER A 86 11.86 -3.56 5.04
CA SER A 86 13.31 -3.62 4.92
C SER A 86 14.02 -3.60 6.29
N MET A 87 13.46 -2.89 7.29
CA MET A 87 14.00 -2.89 8.65
C MET A 87 13.77 -4.24 9.34
N VAL A 88 12.59 -4.84 9.16
CA VAL A 88 12.26 -6.14 9.76
C VAL A 88 13.13 -7.26 9.19
N GLN A 89 13.46 -7.21 7.89
CA GLN A 89 14.33 -8.19 7.24
C GLN A 89 15.80 -8.09 7.69
N LYS A 90 16.25 -6.95 8.19
CA LYS A 90 17.65 -6.73 8.64
C LYS A 90 17.97 -7.31 10.02
N LYS A 91 17.31 -8.39 10.46
CA LYS A 91 17.74 -9.12 11.67
C LYS A 91 19.03 -9.91 11.40
N PRO A 92 19.91 -10.01 12.42
CA PRO A 92 21.35 -10.01 12.22
C PRO A 92 21.84 -11.35 11.65
N LYS A 93 22.87 -11.28 10.79
CA LYS A 93 23.81 -12.39 10.67
C LYS A 93 24.32 -12.67 12.08
N ASP A 94 23.88 -13.77 12.66
CA ASP A 94 24.58 -14.40 13.75
C ASP A 94 25.91 -14.91 13.15
N ASP A 95 26.91 -14.02 13.11
CA ASP A 95 28.30 -14.33 12.77
C ASP A 95 29.00 -15.02 13.96
N SER A 96 28.27 -15.86 14.73
CA SER A 96 28.94 -16.95 15.44
C SER A 96 29.20 -18.07 14.45
N ASP A 97 30.22 -17.85 13.61
CA ASP A 97 30.85 -18.89 12.83
C ASP A 97 31.56 -19.84 13.81
N ILE A 98 30.77 -20.75 14.40
CA ILE A 98 31.22 -21.89 15.18
C ILE A 98 31.73 -22.95 14.20
N ASN A 99 32.76 -22.61 13.43
CA ASN A 99 33.56 -23.59 12.73
C ASN A 99 35.04 -23.30 12.95
N GLN A 100 35.46 -23.52 14.20
CA GLN A 100 36.84 -23.88 14.51
C GLN A 100 37.04 -25.37 14.21
N TYR A 101 37.36 -25.74 12.97
CA TYR A 101 38.04 -27.00 12.62
C TYR A 101 38.86 -26.84 11.34
#